data_AF-A0A0Q5PLD0-F1
#
_entry.id   AF-A0A0Q5PLD0-F1
#
_cell.length_a   1.000
_cell.length_b   1.000
_cell.length_c   1.000
_cell.angle_alpha   90.00
_cell.angle_beta   90.00
_cell.angle_gamma   90.00
#
_symmetry.space_group_name_H-M   'P 1'
#
loop_
_entity.id
_entity.type
_entity.pdbx_description
1 polymer ?
#
loop_
_entity_poly.entity_id
_entity_poly.type
_entity_poly.pdbx_seq_one_letter_code
_entity_poly.pdbx_strand_id
1 'polypeptide(L)'
;MTNRARSIAWPIFALVLASVVVATSVIFAVTFSGPPPRESTGTAAAVARVMRGGGGAGRLSVIRQDRPPAPDHLFRPNPAGAERLATLLGVPARDVVAYTMRPPEDEQGSFGRDFVLGWRTADEWRVVSSPDPLLRPWHLKTLAAMLIAVLALAVPGWMLARAISRPLAQVAQAAEQARAGATLPPLPQGGAREVRTLSRAVAAMHARLAAHAEGRTTMLAAIAHDMGTPLSRLAFRIESLPDAARERAAADIAEMRAMIAAALSFARDETSDVTNRLDLGSLIDALVDDMGESGQPVTAAPGPRAIVRGDSGALRRLFANLIENGVRYGDRVSIGWRIESRDVVVTVDDHGPGIDPASVERLFEPFVRGDPSRNRATGGTGLGLAIVRSIAGRHGGEVTLENGPTGARAQVILPLA
;
A
#
# COMPACT_ATOMS: atom_id res chain seq x y z
N MET A 1 3.96 -13.31 0.00
CA MET A 1 3.19 -12.51 0.98
C MET A 1 3.52 -11.03 0.74
N THR A 2 2.60 -10.24 0.21
CA THR A 2 2.86 -8.83 -0.13
C THR A 2 2.77 -7.97 1.12
N ASN A 3 3.93 -7.55 1.62
CA ASN A 3 4.04 -6.55 2.67
C ASN A 3 3.59 -5.19 2.10
N ARG A 4 2.27 -4.95 2.02
CA ARG A 4 1.74 -3.63 1.71
C ARG A 4 2.18 -2.71 2.85
N ALA A 5 3.28 -2.01 2.64
CA ALA A 5 3.74 -0.93 3.51
C ALA A 5 2.53 -0.06 3.85
N ARG A 6 2.10 -0.12 5.12
CA ARG A 6 0.91 0.58 5.58
C ARG A 6 1.14 2.06 5.33
N SER A 7 0.29 2.67 4.52
CA SER A 7 0.41 4.08 4.15
C SER A 7 0.57 4.94 5.40
N ILE A 8 1.61 5.77 5.44
CA ILE A 8 1.87 6.75 6.51
C ILE A 8 0.72 7.78 6.66
N ALA A 9 -0.19 7.84 5.68
CA ALA A 9 -1.40 8.67 5.76
C ALA A 9 -2.28 8.32 6.97
N TRP A 10 -2.42 7.03 7.28
CA TRP A 10 -3.29 6.58 8.37
C TRP A 10 -2.75 6.97 9.75
N PRO A 11 -1.46 6.74 10.09
CA PRO A 11 -0.88 7.25 11.33
C PRO A 11 -1.01 8.77 11.50
N ILE A 12 -0.72 9.55 10.45
CA ILE A 12 -0.82 11.02 10.51
C ILE A 12 -2.27 11.44 10.76
N PHE A 13 -3.21 10.86 10.01
CA PHE A 13 -4.63 11.15 10.20
C PHE A 13 -5.12 10.73 11.60
N ALA A 14 -4.74 9.54 12.07
CA ALA A 14 -5.12 9.04 13.38
C ALA A 14 -4.60 9.94 14.52
N LEU A 15 -3.39 10.48 14.39
CA LEU A 15 -2.82 11.39 15.39
C LEU A 15 -3.55 12.74 15.43
N VAL A 16 -3.88 13.31 14.26
CA VAL A 16 -4.70 14.53 14.18
C VAL A 16 -6.10 14.26 14.75
N LEU A 17 -6.74 13.16 14.35
CA LEU A 17 -8.06 12.79 14.83
C LEU A 17 -8.07 12.57 16.36
N ALA A 18 -7.07 11.89 16.91
CA ALA A 18 -6.94 11.68 18.34
C ALA A 18 -6.80 13.02 19.09
N SER A 19 -5.99 13.95 18.59
CA SER A 19 -5.85 15.29 19.17
C SER A 19 -7.18 16.05 19.18
N VAL A 20 -7.91 16.01 18.07
CA VAL A 20 -9.24 16.61 17.95
C VAL A 20 -10.20 15.97 18.94
N VAL A 21 -10.26 14.64 19.02
CA VAL A 21 -11.13 13.91 19.95
C VAL A 21 -10.83 14.26 21.40
N VAL A 22 -9.55 14.36 21.78
CA VAL A 22 -9.16 14.77 23.14
C VAL A 22 -9.61 16.19 23.45
N ALA A 23 -9.32 17.16 22.58
CA ALA A 23 -9.74 18.55 22.77
C ALA A 23 -11.28 18.66 22.87
N THR A 24 -11.98 17.91 22.03
CA THR A 24 -13.44 17.86 21.98
C THR A 24 -14.02 17.21 23.25
N SER A 25 -13.38 16.18 23.79
CA SER A 25 -13.76 15.52 25.04
C SER A 25 -13.59 16.43 26.25
N VAL A 26 -12.56 17.28 26.25
CA VAL A 26 -12.38 18.31 27.29
C VAL A 26 -13.51 19.34 27.22
N ILE A 27 -13.85 19.84 26.03
CA ILE A 27 -14.98 20.76 25.83
C ILE A 27 -16.31 20.12 26.26
N PHE A 28 -16.51 18.84 25.94
CA PHE A 28 -17.66 18.06 26.40
C PHE A 28 -17.73 18.02 27.93
N ALA A 29 -16.64 17.63 28.59
CA ALA A 29 -16.57 17.54 30.04
C ALA A 29 -16.87 18.89 30.71
N VAL A 30 -16.31 19.98 30.20
CA VAL A 30 -16.56 21.35 30.69
C VAL A 30 -18.02 21.76 30.48
N THR A 31 -18.62 21.42 29.33
CA THR A 31 -19.98 21.85 28.99
C THR A 31 -21.06 21.07 29.73
N PHE A 32 -20.85 19.78 29.98
CA PHE A 32 -21.81 18.92 30.69
C PHE A 32 -21.59 18.88 32.20
N SER A 33 -20.41 19.29 32.70
CA SER A 33 -20.14 19.44 34.14
C SER A 33 -20.28 20.89 34.62
N GLY A 34 -20.31 21.86 33.71
CA GLY A 34 -20.42 23.29 34.01
C GLY A 34 -21.86 23.76 34.24
N PRO A 35 -22.06 24.87 34.97
CA PRO A 35 -23.40 25.44 35.15
C PRO A 35 -23.94 25.91 33.80
N PRO A 36 -25.17 25.52 33.42
CA PRO A 36 -25.76 25.91 32.16
C PRO A 36 -25.95 27.43 32.04
N PRO A 37 -25.95 27.96 30.80
CA PRO A 37 -26.15 29.39 30.56
C PRO A 37 -27.48 29.86 31.17
N ARG A 38 -27.46 31.08 31.73
CA ARG A 38 -28.53 31.71 32.52
C ARG A 38 -29.92 31.61 31.85
N GLU A 39 -30.62 30.53 32.11
CA GLU A 39 -32.07 30.42 31.92
C GLU A 39 -32.69 30.54 33.31
N SER A 40 -33.08 31.75 33.70
CA SER A 40 -33.93 31.97 34.88
C SER A 40 -35.33 31.48 34.54
N THR A 41 -35.62 30.22 34.87
CA THR A 41 -36.96 29.66 34.79
C THR A 41 -37.85 30.35 35.81
N GLY A 42 -38.51 31.43 35.38
CA GLY A 42 -39.69 32.03 35.99
C GLY A 42 -39.50 32.56 37.42
N THR A 43 -39.51 33.88 37.59
CA THR A 43 -39.70 34.49 38.90
C THR A 43 -41.01 34.01 39.54
N ALA A 44 -41.11 34.03 40.87
CA ALA A 44 -42.32 33.61 41.59
C ALA A 44 -43.60 34.28 41.07
N ALA A 45 -43.49 35.52 40.59
CA ALA A 45 -44.57 36.27 39.95
C ALA A 45 -45.01 35.67 38.60
N ALA A 46 -44.09 35.13 37.80
CA ALA A 46 -44.41 34.48 36.53
C ALA A 46 -45.17 33.16 36.76
N VAL A 47 -44.73 32.38 37.75
CA VAL A 47 -45.40 31.13 38.14
C VAL A 47 -46.80 31.40 38.69
N ALA A 48 -46.94 32.38 39.59
CA ALA A 48 -48.24 32.77 40.14
C ALA A 48 -49.24 33.23 39.06
N ARG A 49 -48.74 33.86 37.98
CA ARG A 49 -49.57 34.28 36.83
C ARG A 49 -50.12 33.11 36.03
N VAL A 50 -49.30 32.08 35.81
CA VAL A 50 -49.72 30.83 35.15
C VAL A 50 -50.73 30.08 36.02
N MET A 51 -50.50 30.04 37.34
CA MET A 51 -51.38 29.37 38.29
C MET A 51 -52.76 30.04 38.43
N ARG A 52 -52.87 31.36 38.26
CA ARG A 52 -54.15 32.10 38.27
C ARG A 52 -55.00 31.96 36.99
N GLY A 53 -54.58 31.13 36.03
CA GLY A 53 -55.35 30.87 34.80
C GLY A 53 -54.97 31.74 33.61
N GLY A 54 -53.86 32.49 33.68
CA GLY A 54 -53.30 33.16 32.50
C GLY A 54 -52.67 32.15 31.56
N GLY A 55 -53.10 32.15 30.29
CA GLY A 55 -52.56 31.31 29.22
C GLY A 55 -51.02 31.28 29.22
N GLY A 56 -50.47 30.07 29.08
CA GLY A 56 -49.14 29.69 29.53
C GLY A 56 -47.98 30.58 29.06
N ALA A 57 -47.26 31.16 30.02
CA ALA A 57 -45.91 31.61 29.80
C ALA A 57 -44.95 30.40 29.89
N GLY A 58 -44.85 29.64 28.81
CA GLY A 58 -43.82 28.60 28.64
C GLY A 58 -44.12 27.22 29.25
N ARG A 59 -43.13 26.32 29.11
CA ARG A 59 -43.07 24.84 29.30
C ARG A 59 -43.60 24.23 30.63
N LEU A 60 -44.42 24.93 31.39
CA LEU A 60 -44.99 24.46 32.65
C LEU A 60 -46.31 23.72 32.39
N SER A 61 -46.39 22.44 32.76
CA SER A 61 -47.64 21.68 32.75
C SER A 61 -48.33 21.80 34.10
N VAL A 62 -49.64 22.08 34.08
CA VAL A 62 -50.49 22.05 35.28
C VAL A 62 -51.22 20.72 35.31
N ILE A 63 -50.89 19.86 36.27
CA ILE A 63 -51.55 18.57 36.48
C ILE A 63 -52.50 18.71 37.67
N ARG A 64 -53.72 18.19 37.54
CA ARG A 64 -54.69 18.09 38.66
C ARG A 64 -54.55 16.73 39.31
N GLN A 65 -54.51 16.69 40.63
CA GLN A 65 -54.40 15.47 41.42
C GLN A 65 -55.09 15.62 42.78
N ASP A 66 -55.54 14.52 43.36
CA ASP A 66 -56.32 14.53 44.62
C ASP A 66 -55.44 14.63 45.88
N ARG A 67 -54.12 14.48 45.73
CA ARG A 67 -53.15 14.43 46.84
C ARG A 67 -52.08 15.51 46.70
N PRO A 68 -51.42 15.94 47.79
CA PRO A 68 -50.28 16.84 47.69
C PRO A 68 -49.15 16.21 46.85
N PRO A 69 -48.36 17.01 46.11
CA PRO A 69 -47.23 16.50 45.35
C PRO A 69 -46.21 15.81 46.26
N ALA A 70 -45.86 14.57 45.90
CA ALA A 70 -44.80 13.80 46.53
C ALA A 70 -43.66 13.63 45.51
N PRO A 71 -42.76 14.62 45.37
CA PRO A 71 -41.63 14.52 44.46
C PRO A 71 -40.60 13.49 44.96
N ASP A 72 -39.73 13.04 44.06
CA ASP A 72 -38.63 12.14 44.39
C ASP A 72 -37.72 12.70 45.51
N HIS A 73 -37.00 11.80 46.19
CA HIS A 73 -36.09 12.09 47.31
C HIS A 73 -34.99 13.14 47.02
N LEU A 74 -34.75 13.46 45.73
CA LEU A 74 -33.82 14.51 45.29
C LEU A 74 -34.35 15.92 45.57
N PHE A 75 -35.65 16.10 45.73
CA PHE A 75 -36.28 17.39 46.00
C PHE A 75 -36.38 17.66 47.50
N ARG A 76 -36.01 18.88 47.91
CA ARG A 76 -36.11 19.32 49.31
C ARG A 76 -37.27 20.31 49.49
N PRO A 77 -37.99 20.27 50.63
CA PRO A 77 -39.00 21.27 50.94
C PRO A 77 -38.41 22.68 50.96
N ASN A 78 -39.07 23.63 50.29
CA ASN A 78 -38.69 25.04 50.24
C ASN A 78 -39.81 25.91 50.86
N PRO A 79 -39.89 26.01 52.20
CA PRO A 79 -40.97 26.73 52.88
C PRO A 79 -40.99 28.23 52.54
N ALA A 80 -39.81 28.87 52.42
CA ALA A 80 -39.71 30.28 52.05
C ALA A 80 -40.20 30.56 50.61
N GLY A 81 -40.09 29.58 49.71
CA GLY A 81 -40.68 29.63 48.39
C GLY A 81 -42.21 29.46 48.43
N ALA A 82 -42.70 28.52 49.24
CA ALA A 82 -44.14 28.27 49.41
C ALA A 82 -44.88 29.51 49.95
N GLU A 83 -44.32 30.18 50.96
CA GLU A 83 -44.91 31.40 51.54
C GLU A 83 -45.00 32.55 50.53
N ARG A 84 -43.94 32.73 49.71
CA ARG A 84 -43.92 33.74 48.65
C ARG A 84 -44.99 33.46 47.60
N LEU A 85 -45.15 32.20 47.19
CA LEU A 85 -46.18 31.79 46.24
C LEU A 85 -47.59 31.94 46.83
N ALA A 86 -47.79 31.58 48.09
CA ALA A 86 -49.05 31.74 48.81
C ALA A 86 -49.49 33.22 48.86
N THR A 87 -48.55 34.11 49.18
CA THR A 87 -48.77 35.56 49.17
C THR A 87 -49.16 36.06 47.78
N LEU A 88 -48.50 35.58 46.73
CA LEU A 88 -48.80 35.97 45.35
C LEU A 88 -50.11 35.39 44.81
N LEU A 89 -50.57 34.25 45.33
CA LEU A 89 -51.82 33.60 44.92
C LEU A 89 -53.03 34.02 45.77
N GLY A 90 -52.80 34.65 46.92
CA GLY A 90 -53.86 35.01 47.87
C GLY A 90 -54.48 33.79 48.57
N VAL A 91 -53.71 32.71 48.73
CA VAL A 91 -54.15 31.47 49.40
C VAL A 91 -53.38 31.26 50.72
N PRO A 92 -53.94 30.54 51.71
CA PRO A 92 -53.23 30.24 52.95
C PRO A 92 -51.93 29.47 52.69
N ALA A 93 -50.85 29.80 53.41
CA ALA A 93 -49.55 29.12 53.24
C ALA A 93 -49.61 27.59 53.46
N ARG A 94 -50.56 27.11 54.27
CA ARG A 94 -50.83 25.67 54.47
C ARG A 94 -51.35 24.94 53.22
N ASP A 95 -51.95 25.68 52.28
CA ASP A 95 -52.53 25.15 51.06
C ASP A 95 -51.56 25.26 49.87
N VAL A 96 -50.28 25.58 50.14
CA VAL A 96 -49.22 25.68 49.14
C VAL A 96 -48.01 24.88 49.59
N VAL A 97 -47.48 24.07 48.69
CA VAL A 97 -46.22 23.35 48.89
C VAL A 97 -45.25 23.67 47.77
N ALA A 98 -43.99 23.88 48.13
CA ALA A 98 -42.93 24.12 47.18
C ALA A 98 -41.75 23.22 47.49
N TYR A 99 -41.27 22.55 46.45
CA TYR A 99 -40.12 21.67 46.51
C TYR A 99 -39.10 22.11 45.46
N THR A 100 -37.82 22.20 45.84
CA THR A 100 -36.74 22.53 44.92
C THR A 100 -35.57 21.56 45.11
N MET A 101 -34.88 21.23 44.01
CA MET A 101 -33.73 20.29 44.08
C MET A 101 -32.47 20.98 44.65
N ARG A 102 -32.32 22.29 44.39
CA ARG A 102 -31.36 23.20 45.04
C ARG A 102 -32.10 24.38 45.67
N PRO A 103 -31.71 24.84 46.87
CA PRO A 103 -32.21 26.11 47.39
C PRO A 103 -31.76 27.25 46.47
N PRO A 104 -32.61 28.25 46.21
CA PRO A 104 -32.24 29.37 45.34
C PRO A 104 -31.10 30.18 45.95
N GLU A 105 -30.08 30.49 45.14
CA GLU A 105 -28.91 31.29 45.56
C GLU A 105 -29.23 32.79 45.65
N ASP A 106 -30.29 33.26 44.98
CA ASP A 106 -30.64 34.68 44.91
C ASP A 106 -31.70 35.08 45.96
N GLU A 107 -31.46 36.18 46.68
CA GLU A 107 -32.44 36.81 47.60
C GLU A 107 -33.76 37.20 46.91
N GLN A 108 -33.75 37.34 45.59
CA GLN A 108 -34.87 37.78 44.76
C GLN A 108 -35.98 36.71 44.56
N GLY A 109 -35.86 35.53 45.17
CA GLY A 109 -36.96 34.57 45.26
C GLY A 109 -37.29 33.85 43.96
N SER A 110 -36.26 33.51 43.18
CA SER A 110 -36.37 32.56 42.08
C SER A 110 -36.65 31.16 42.64
N PHE A 111 -37.45 30.34 41.93
CA PHE A 111 -37.70 28.94 42.33
C PHE A 111 -36.60 27.96 41.87
N GLY A 112 -35.53 28.48 41.25
CA GLY A 112 -34.49 27.64 40.66
C GLY A 112 -34.97 26.93 39.39
N ARG A 113 -34.19 25.96 38.92
CA ARG A 113 -34.39 25.30 37.61
C ARG A 113 -35.30 24.07 37.68
N ASP A 114 -35.25 23.38 38.82
CA ASP A 114 -35.94 22.13 39.05
C ASP A 114 -36.82 22.29 40.30
N PHE A 115 -38.11 22.52 40.06
CA PHE A 115 -39.09 22.75 41.10
C PHE A 115 -40.37 21.96 40.84
N VAL A 116 -41.02 21.62 41.94
CA VAL A 116 -42.39 21.09 41.98
C VAL A 116 -43.18 21.98 42.93
N LEU A 117 -44.21 22.63 42.40
CA LEU A 117 -45.06 23.54 43.17
C LEU A 117 -46.47 22.98 43.16
N GLY A 118 -47.12 22.93 44.32
CA GLY A 118 -48.50 22.49 44.46
C GLY A 118 -49.32 23.52 45.21
N TRP A 119 -50.56 23.73 44.79
CA TRP A 119 -51.53 24.46 45.63
C TRP A 119 -52.90 23.79 45.62
N ARG A 120 -53.65 23.96 46.70
CA ARG A 120 -55.01 23.40 46.85
C ARG A 120 -56.06 24.39 46.35
N THR A 121 -57.00 23.92 45.54
CA THR A 121 -58.17 24.68 45.05
C THR A 121 -59.43 23.90 45.39
N ALA A 122 -60.28 24.40 46.29
CA ALA A 122 -61.53 23.78 46.80
C ALA A 122 -61.37 22.31 47.27
N ASP A 123 -61.28 21.33 46.37
CA ASP A 123 -61.12 19.90 46.66
C ASP A 123 -59.96 19.20 45.92
N GLU A 124 -59.19 19.91 45.07
CA GLU A 124 -58.11 19.32 44.25
C GLU A 124 -56.76 20.04 44.45
N TRP A 125 -55.65 19.29 44.33
CA TRP A 125 -54.31 19.85 44.21
C TRP A 125 -53.96 20.11 42.75
N ARG A 126 -53.44 21.29 42.47
CA ARG A 126 -52.87 21.64 41.18
C ARG A 126 -51.35 21.69 41.31
N VAL A 127 -50.67 20.89 40.51
CA VAL A 127 -49.22 20.74 40.54
C VAL A 127 -48.61 21.29 39.26
N VAL A 128 -47.59 22.12 39.43
CA VAL A 128 -46.75 22.64 38.38
C VAL A 128 -45.36 22.06 38.58
N SER A 129 -44.96 21.21 37.65
CA SER A 129 -43.60 20.67 37.56
C SER A 129 -42.89 21.29 36.36
N SER A 130 -41.62 21.63 36.53
CA SER A 130 -40.74 21.88 35.39
C SER A 130 -40.37 20.53 34.76
N PRO A 131 -40.68 20.26 33.47
CA PRO A 131 -40.23 19.05 32.81
C PRO A 131 -38.70 19.08 32.69
N ASP A 132 -38.02 18.03 33.15
CA ASP A 132 -36.58 17.84 32.92
C ASP A 132 -36.38 16.90 31.72
N PRO A 133 -36.28 17.41 30.48
CA PRO A 133 -35.96 16.57 29.34
C PRO A 133 -34.51 16.06 29.49
N LEU A 134 -34.31 14.75 29.31
CA LEU A 134 -32.99 14.10 29.30
C LEU A 134 -31.94 14.86 28.47
N LEU A 135 -32.38 15.51 27.38
CA LEU A 135 -31.54 16.37 26.53
C LEU A 135 -32.24 17.72 26.31
N ARG A 136 -31.66 18.80 26.87
CA ARG A 136 -32.14 20.17 26.64
C ARG A 136 -31.70 20.66 25.25
N PRO A 137 -32.41 21.63 24.63
CA PRO A 137 -32.04 22.17 23.32
C PRO A 137 -30.61 22.72 23.26
N TRP A 138 -30.07 23.23 24.38
CA TRP A 138 -28.69 23.68 24.44
C TRP A 138 -27.68 22.51 24.43
N HIS A 139 -27.99 21.36 25.06
CA HIS A 139 -27.18 20.14 24.91
C HIS A 139 -27.11 19.71 23.44
N LEU A 140 -28.25 19.72 22.74
CA LEU A 140 -28.30 19.35 21.33
C LEU A 140 -27.50 20.33 20.46
N LYS A 141 -27.58 21.63 20.74
CA LYS A 141 -26.76 22.67 20.08
C LYS A 141 -25.27 22.46 20.35
N THR A 142 -24.87 22.16 21.59
CA THR A 142 -23.47 21.86 21.93
C THR A 142 -22.99 20.60 21.22
N LEU A 143 -23.74 19.49 21.27
CA LEU A 143 -23.38 18.24 20.60
C LEU A 143 -23.24 18.43 19.09
N ALA A 144 -24.15 19.20 18.48
CA ALA A 144 -24.06 19.55 17.07
C ALA A 144 -22.82 20.39 16.77
N ALA A 145 -22.54 21.44 17.56
CA ALA A 145 -21.35 22.27 17.40
C ALA A 145 -20.05 21.45 17.55
N MET A 146 -20.06 20.50 18.47
CA MET A 146 -18.95 19.60 18.76
C MET A 146 -18.69 18.64 17.59
N LEU A 147 -19.74 18.00 17.06
CA LEU A 147 -19.65 17.17 15.86
C LEU A 147 -19.15 17.97 14.66
N ILE A 148 -19.68 19.19 14.46
CA ILE A 148 -19.23 20.10 13.40
C ILE A 148 -17.74 20.41 13.57
N ALA A 149 -17.27 20.70 14.78
CA ALA A 149 -15.85 20.95 15.04
C ALA A 149 -14.97 19.73 14.72
N VAL A 150 -15.39 18.52 15.13
CA VAL A 150 -14.67 17.28 14.79
C VAL A 150 -14.59 17.10 13.28
N LEU A 151 -15.71 17.24 12.57
CA LEU A 151 -15.75 17.08 11.11
C LEU A 151 -14.91 18.16 10.40
N ALA A 152 -14.99 19.40 10.88
CA ALA A 152 -14.24 20.54 10.34
C ALA A 152 -12.71 20.37 10.46
N LEU A 153 -12.24 19.59 11.44
CA LEU A 153 -10.81 19.28 11.61
C LEU A 153 -10.41 17.95 10.97
N ALA A 154 -11.26 16.92 11.07
CA ALA A 154 -10.98 15.59 10.55
C ALA A 154 -10.93 15.56 9.01
N VAL A 155 -11.87 16.25 8.33
CA VAL A 155 -11.93 16.23 6.87
C VAL A 155 -10.68 16.88 6.24
N PRO A 156 -10.27 18.10 6.60
CA PRO A 156 -9.01 18.69 6.11
C PRO A 156 -7.78 17.89 6.52
N GLY A 157 -7.76 17.34 7.75
CA GLY A 157 -6.66 16.49 8.23
C GLY A 157 -6.47 15.24 7.37
N TRP A 158 -7.57 14.55 7.03
CA TRP A 158 -7.54 13.40 6.12
C TRP A 158 -7.10 13.79 4.71
N MET A 159 -7.64 14.90 4.18
CA MET A 159 -7.27 15.42 2.87
C MET A 159 -5.78 15.75 2.79
N LEU A 160 -5.24 16.43 3.80
CA LEU A 160 -3.82 16.79 3.88
C LEU A 160 -2.93 15.55 3.99
N ALA A 161 -3.28 14.60 4.87
CA ALA A 161 -2.54 13.35 5.02
C ALA A 161 -2.48 12.57 3.70
N ARG A 162 -3.59 12.51 2.96
CA ARG A 162 -3.67 11.87 1.64
C ARG A 162 -2.91 12.66 0.56
N ALA A 163 -2.96 13.99 0.59
CA ALA A 163 -2.27 14.87 -0.35
C ALA A 163 -0.74 14.78 -0.24
N ILE A 164 -0.20 14.48 0.95
CA ILE A 164 1.24 14.30 1.17
C ILE A 164 1.68 12.86 0.90
N SER A 165 0.93 11.88 1.41
CA SER A 165 1.38 10.47 1.39
C SER A 165 1.28 9.84 0.01
N ARG A 166 0.27 10.22 -0.79
CA ARG A 166 0.05 9.62 -2.11
C ARG A 166 1.18 9.94 -3.11
N PRO A 167 1.61 11.21 -3.26
CA PRO A 167 2.76 11.53 -4.13
C PRO A 167 4.07 10.88 -3.66
N LEU A 168 4.31 10.80 -2.35
CA LEU A 168 5.50 10.13 -1.82
C LEU A 168 5.53 8.64 -2.17
N ALA A 169 4.40 7.95 -2.05
CA ALA A 169 4.29 6.55 -2.44
C ALA A 169 4.54 6.34 -3.95
N GLN A 170 4.08 7.27 -4.79
CA GLN A 170 4.34 7.22 -6.24
C GLN A 170 5.83 7.39 -6.56
N VAL A 171 6.51 8.33 -5.90
CA VAL A 171 7.95 8.54 -6.08
C VAL A 171 8.75 7.34 -5.57
N ALA A 172 8.38 6.76 -4.43
CA ALA A 172 9.01 5.56 -3.89
C ALA A 172 8.87 4.37 -4.86
N GLN A 173 7.66 4.14 -5.38
CA GLN A 173 7.41 3.09 -6.37
C GLN A 173 8.20 3.32 -7.66
N ALA A 174 8.29 4.55 -8.14
CA ALA A 174 9.11 4.88 -9.31
C ALA A 174 10.60 4.64 -9.05
N ALA A 175 11.09 4.92 -7.84
CA ALA A 175 12.47 4.65 -7.45
C ALA A 175 12.79 3.14 -7.37
N GLU A 176 11.87 2.32 -6.83
CA GLU A 176 12.02 0.85 -6.80
C GLU A 176 12.04 0.23 -8.21
N GLN A 177 11.34 0.85 -9.15
CA GLN A 177 11.27 0.41 -10.55
C GLN A 177 12.35 1.06 -11.43
N ALA A 178 13.15 1.99 -10.90
CA ALA A 178 14.18 2.67 -11.67
C ALA A 178 15.33 1.70 -11.99
N ARG A 179 15.37 1.23 -13.25
CA ARG A 179 16.43 0.39 -13.80
C ARG A 179 16.88 0.96 -15.15
N ALA A 180 18.09 0.63 -15.57
CA ALA A 180 18.54 0.91 -16.93
C ALA A 180 17.61 0.19 -17.93
N GLY A 181 17.22 0.90 -18.99
CA GLY A 181 16.32 0.36 -20.02
C GLY A 181 14.84 0.26 -19.63
N ALA A 182 14.44 0.47 -18.36
CA ALA A 182 13.04 0.38 -17.94
C ALA A 182 12.30 1.71 -18.03
N THR A 183 11.04 1.68 -18.49
CA THR A 183 10.14 2.85 -18.47
C THR A 183 9.84 3.26 -17.03
N LEU A 184 10.19 4.51 -16.70
CA LEU A 184 9.90 5.06 -15.38
C LEU A 184 8.39 5.34 -15.24
N PRO A 185 7.72 4.89 -14.17
CA PRO A 185 6.34 5.27 -13.89
C PRO A 185 6.17 6.79 -13.84
N PRO A 186 4.97 7.31 -14.15
CA PRO A 186 4.73 8.75 -14.15
C PRO A 186 4.96 9.33 -12.75
N LEU A 187 6.00 10.16 -12.66
CA LEU A 187 6.32 10.90 -11.44
C LEU A 187 5.31 12.04 -11.22
N PRO A 188 4.95 12.34 -9.96
CA PRO A 188 4.03 13.42 -9.66
C PRO A 188 4.64 14.76 -10.07
N GLN A 189 3.89 15.51 -10.89
CA GLN A 189 4.27 16.85 -11.37
C GLN A 189 3.84 17.98 -10.40
N GLY A 190 2.90 17.70 -9.50
CA GLY A 190 2.39 18.64 -8.50
C GLY A 190 2.69 18.21 -7.05
N GLY A 191 2.21 18.99 -6.09
CA GLY A 191 2.40 18.72 -4.66
C GLY A 191 3.44 19.63 -4.00
N ALA A 192 3.86 19.28 -2.78
CA ALA A 192 4.80 20.07 -1.99
C ALA A 192 6.17 20.23 -2.69
N ARG A 193 6.94 21.26 -2.29
CA ARG A 193 8.24 21.57 -2.90
C ARG A 193 9.22 20.39 -2.78
N GLU A 194 9.16 19.70 -1.66
CA GLU A 194 9.94 18.52 -1.30
C GLU A 194 9.66 17.38 -2.27
N VAL A 195 8.37 17.09 -2.53
CA VAL A 195 7.95 16.05 -3.47
C VAL A 195 8.45 16.37 -4.88
N ARG A 196 8.27 17.62 -5.37
CA ARG A 196 8.75 18.02 -6.70
C ARG A 196 10.27 17.94 -6.82
N THR A 197 11.00 18.17 -5.74
CA THR A 197 12.46 18.09 -5.70
C THR A 197 12.90 16.63 -5.75
N LEU A 198 12.25 15.76 -4.98
CA LEU A 198 12.50 14.32 -5.02
C LEU A 198 12.15 13.70 -6.37
N SER A 199 10.99 14.05 -6.97
CA SER A 199 10.62 13.61 -8.33
C SER A 199 11.71 13.96 -9.34
N ARG A 200 12.20 15.20 -9.34
CA ARG A 200 13.29 15.62 -10.25
C ARG A 200 14.59 14.86 -9.99
N ALA A 201 14.93 14.60 -8.73
CA ALA A 201 16.12 13.83 -8.37
C ALA A 201 16.03 12.38 -8.87
N VAL A 202 14.88 11.71 -8.67
CA VAL A 202 14.65 10.34 -9.16
C VAL A 202 14.68 10.29 -10.69
N ALA A 203 14.04 11.24 -11.37
CA ALA A 203 14.09 11.34 -12.83
C ALA A 203 15.54 11.52 -13.34
N ALA A 204 16.31 12.42 -12.71
CA ALA A 204 17.70 12.65 -13.08
C ALA A 204 18.59 11.42 -12.83
N MET A 205 18.35 10.69 -11.73
CA MET A 205 19.05 9.45 -11.44
C MET A 205 18.75 8.38 -12.50
N HIS A 206 17.47 8.18 -12.84
CA HIS A 206 17.07 7.24 -13.89
C HIS A 206 17.70 7.58 -15.25
N ALA A 207 17.69 8.85 -15.64
CA ALA A 207 18.34 9.30 -16.87
C ALA A 207 19.86 9.03 -16.87
N ARG A 208 20.54 9.22 -15.73
CA ARG A 208 21.96 8.88 -15.59
C ARG A 208 22.22 7.38 -15.72
N LEU A 209 21.39 6.55 -15.10
CA LEU A 209 21.49 5.08 -15.21
C LEU A 209 21.33 4.63 -16.67
N ALA A 210 20.34 5.18 -17.38
CA ALA A 210 20.14 4.90 -18.80
C ALA A 210 21.36 5.31 -19.64
N ALA A 211 21.86 6.54 -19.46
CA ALA A 211 23.03 7.04 -20.18
C ALA A 211 24.31 6.22 -19.89
N HIS A 212 24.51 5.78 -18.64
CA HIS A 212 25.64 4.92 -18.28
C HIS A 212 25.55 3.54 -18.96
N ALA A 213 24.36 2.94 -19.00
CA ALA A 213 24.15 1.65 -19.67
C ALA A 213 24.35 1.75 -21.20
N GLU A 214 23.80 2.80 -21.82
CA GLU A 214 23.97 3.07 -23.25
C GLU A 214 25.44 3.34 -23.61
N GLY A 215 26.15 4.13 -22.79
CA GLY A 215 27.58 4.39 -22.95
C GLY A 215 28.42 3.12 -22.85
N ARG A 216 28.12 2.23 -21.89
CA ARG A 216 28.77 0.92 -21.76
C ARG A 216 28.53 0.04 -23.00
N THR A 217 27.30 0.03 -23.51
CA THR A 217 26.94 -0.74 -24.71
C THR A 217 27.66 -0.22 -25.95
N THR A 218 27.72 1.10 -26.13
CA THR A 218 28.44 1.75 -27.23
C THR A 218 29.94 1.45 -27.17
N MET A 219 30.54 1.56 -25.98
CA MET A 219 31.95 1.24 -25.76
C MET A 219 32.26 -0.23 -26.09
N LEU A 220 31.44 -1.17 -25.63
CA LEU A 220 31.60 -2.59 -25.93
C LEU A 220 31.42 -2.88 -27.43
N ALA A 221 30.52 -2.17 -28.11
CA ALA A 221 30.34 -2.31 -29.55
C ALA A 221 31.57 -1.84 -30.33
N ALA A 222 32.18 -0.72 -29.92
CA ALA A 222 33.42 -0.22 -30.51
C ALA A 222 34.58 -1.20 -30.30
N ILE A 223 34.76 -1.70 -29.05
CA ILE A 223 35.79 -2.71 -28.74
C ILE A 223 35.58 -3.99 -29.57
N ALA A 224 34.32 -4.46 -29.70
CA ALA A 224 33.99 -5.64 -30.49
C ALA A 224 34.35 -5.45 -31.97
N HIS A 225 34.03 -4.29 -32.54
CA HIS A 225 34.38 -3.94 -33.91
C HIS A 225 35.91 -3.92 -34.10
N ASP A 226 36.63 -3.25 -33.21
CA ASP A 226 38.08 -3.12 -33.27
C ASP A 226 38.79 -4.47 -33.06
N MET A 227 38.21 -5.40 -32.30
CA MET A 227 38.70 -6.78 -32.13
C MET A 227 38.41 -7.68 -33.35
N GLY A 228 37.36 -7.41 -34.13
CA GLY A 228 37.03 -8.17 -35.33
C GLY A 228 38.13 -8.12 -36.40
N THR A 229 38.79 -6.96 -36.52
CA THR A 229 39.90 -6.74 -37.47
C THR A 229 41.15 -7.59 -37.17
N PRO A 230 41.75 -7.56 -35.95
CA PRO A 230 42.87 -8.42 -35.61
C PRO A 230 42.49 -9.91 -35.63
N LEU A 231 41.27 -10.30 -35.23
CA LEU A 231 40.83 -11.71 -35.31
C LEU A 231 40.73 -12.20 -36.75
N SER A 232 40.22 -11.37 -37.68
CA SER A 232 40.18 -11.71 -39.11
C SER A 232 41.58 -11.82 -39.71
N ARG A 233 42.51 -10.94 -39.31
CA ARG A 233 43.93 -11.07 -39.70
C ARG A 233 44.58 -12.33 -39.14
N LEU A 234 44.27 -12.69 -37.89
CA LEU A 234 44.76 -13.93 -37.28
C LEU A 234 44.23 -15.15 -38.05
N ALA A 235 42.94 -15.14 -38.40
CA ALA A 235 42.29 -16.21 -39.17
C ALA A 235 42.96 -16.42 -40.54
N PHE A 236 43.40 -15.33 -41.19
CA PHE A 236 44.17 -15.45 -42.43
C PHE A 236 45.59 -15.98 -42.20
N ARG A 237 46.26 -15.57 -41.11
CA ARG A 237 47.62 -16.01 -40.80
C ARG A 237 47.72 -17.49 -40.44
N ILE A 238 46.67 -18.08 -39.87
CA ILE A 238 46.68 -19.50 -39.49
C ILE A 238 46.50 -20.42 -40.71
N GLU A 239 46.14 -19.90 -41.88
CA GLU A 239 45.93 -20.70 -43.10
C GLU A 239 47.22 -21.40 -43.56
N SER A 240 48.39 -20.85 -43.23
CA SER A 240 49.70 -21.44 -43.51
C SER A 240 50.14 -22.51 -42.52
N LEU A 241 49.35 -22.79 -41.47
CA LEU A 241 49.65 -23.82 -40.49
C LEU A 241 49.28 -25.22 -41.02
N PRO A 242 49.94 -26.28 -40.53
CA PRO A 242 49.51 -27.66 -40.75
C PRO A 242 48.07 -27.89 -40.29
N ASP A 243 47.32 -28.76 -40.98
CA ASP A 243 45.87 -28.93 -40.82
C ASP A 243 45.40 -29.06 -39.36
N ALA A 244 46.02 -29.94 -38.58
CA ALA A 244 45.66 -30.13 -37.17
C ALA A 244 45.90 -28.90 -36.28
N ALA A 245 46.87 -28.05 -36.62
CA ALA A 245 47.13 -26.80 -35.91
C ALA A 245 46.22 -25.67 -36.41
N ARG A 246 45.92 -25.63 -37.72
CA ARG A 246 44.96 -24.71 -38.33
C ARG A 246 43.56 -24.90 -37.77
N GLU A 247 43.08 -26.13 -37.69
CA GLU A 247 41.75 -26.45 -37.13
C GLU A 247 41.60 -26.00 -35.68
N ARG A 248 42.61 -26.28 -34.82
CA ARG A 248 42.61 -25.83 -33.43
C ARG A 248 42.63 -24.30 -33.32
N ALA A 249 43.50 -23.64 -34.06
CA ALA A 249 43.59 -22.18 -34.03
C ALA A 249 42.32 -21.51 -34.59
N ALA A 250 41.68 -22.11 -35.61
CA ALA A 250 40.41 -21.64 -36.14
C ALA A 250 39.29 -21.79 -35.11
N ALA A 251 39.25 -22.90 -34.36
CA ALA A 251 38.32 -23.10 -33.26
C ALA A 251 38.51 -22.05 -32.15
N ASP A 252 39.75 -21.76 -31.75
CA ASP A 252 40.05 -20.71 -30.75
C ASP A 252 39.57 -19.32 -31.22
N ILE A 253 39.77 -18.98 -32.50
CA ILE A 253 39.28 -17.71 -33.08
C ILE A 253 37.76 -17.66 -33.10
N ALA A 254 37.09 -18.76 -33.44
CA ALA A 254 35.64 -18.85 -33.42
C ALA A 254 35.10 -18.68 -31.99
N GLU A 255 35.74 -19.28 -30.98
CA GLU A 255 35.38 -19.11 -29.57
C GLU A 255 35.54 -17.64 -29.14
N MET A 256 36.66 -16.98 -29.49
CA MET A 256 36.85 -15.55 -29.19
C MET A 256 35.77 -14.66 -29.83
N ARG A 257 35.38 -14.93 -31.09
CA ARG A 257 34.29 -14.20 -31.75
C ARG A 257 32.95 -14.43 -31.05
N ALA A 258 32.67 -15.67 -30.63
CA ALA A 258 31.46 -16.00 -29.88
C ALA A 258 31.41 -15.31 -28.51
N MET A 259 32.55 -15.22 -27.79
CA MET A 259 32.67 -14.48 -26.53
C MET A 259 32.35 -12.99 -26.72
N ILE A 260 32.91 -12.35 -27.73
CA ILE A 260 32.68 -10.93 -28.03
C ILE A 260 31.20 -10.68 -28.38
N ALA A 261 30.62 -11.53 -29.24
CA ALA A 261 29.22 -11.43 -29.62
C ALA A 261 28.29 -11.61 -28.40
N ALA A 262 28.59 -12.58 -27.53
CA ALA A 262 27.84 -12.83 -26.30
C ALA A 262 27.89 -11.63 -25.34
N ALA A 263 29.07 -11.03 -25.15
CA ALA A 263 29.27 -9.85 -24.29
C ALA A 263 28.53 -8.61 -24.82
N LEU A 264 28.61 -8.36 -26.14
CA LEU A 264 27.89 -7.25 -26.77
C LEU A 264 26.38 -7.43 -26.66
N SER A 265 25.91 -8.64 -26.89
CA SER A 265 24.48 -8.95 -26.80
C SER A 265 23.99 -8.88 -25.34
N PHE A 266 24.81 -9.27 -24.35
CA PHE A 266 24.49 -9.07 -22.93
C PHE A 266 24.34 -7.58 -22.59
N ALA A 267 25.23 -6.72 -23.09
CA ALA A 267 25.13 -5.27 -22.86
C ALA A 267 23.89 -4.65 -23.52
N ARG A 268 23.55 -5.07 -24.75
CA ARG A 268 22.31 -4.63 -25.43
C ARG A 268 21.05 -5.04 -24.68
N ASP A 269 21.03 -6.24 -24.11
CA ASP A 269 19.89 -6.72 -23.33
C ASP A 269 19.61 -5.90 -22.06
N GLU A 270 20.59 -5.15 -21.51
CA GLU A 270 20.32 -4.21 -20.40
C GLU A 270 19.49 -2.97 -20.84
N THR A 271 19.30 -2.74 -22.14
CA THR A 271 18.73 -1.47 -22.67
C THR A 271 17.38 -1.61 -23.38
N SER A 272 16.89 -2.81 -23.68
CA SER A 272 15.61 -3.00 -24.41
C SER A 272 14.41 -3.12 -23.46
N ASP A 273 13.36 -2.33 -23.74
CA ASP A 273 12.11 -2.20 -22.97
C ASP A 273 10.87 -2.75 -23.69
N VAL A 274 11.05 -3.42 -24.84
CA VAL A 274 9.92 -3.88 -25.65
C VAL A 274 9.25 -5.08 -24.97
N THR A 275 8.03 -4.89 -24.50
CA THR A 275 7.24 -5.92 -23.81
C THR A 275 5.94 -6.20 -24.56
N ASN A 276 5.92 -7.29 -25.34
CA ASN A 276 4.72 -7.76 -26.03
C ASN A 276 4.12 -8.97 -25.31
N ARG A 277 2.82 -9.22 -25.48
CA ARG A 277 2.21 -10.48 -25.04
C ARG A 277 2.66 -11.58 -25.99
N LEU A 278 3.28 -12.63 -25.46
CA LEU A 278 3.71 -13.79 -26.23
C LEU A 278 3.27 -15.09 -25.55
N ASP A 279 3.03 -16.12 -26.37
CA ASP A 279 2.75 -17.48 -25.89
C ASP A 279 4.07 -18.21 -25.66
N LEU A 280 4.36 -18.54 -24.40
CA LEU A 280 5.62 -19.14 -24.01
C LEU A 280 5.77 -20.56 -24.58
N GLY A 281 4.66 -21.29 -24.71
CA GLY A 281 4.66 -22.64 -25.30
C GLY A 281 5.15 -22.60 -26.74
N SER A 282 4.57 -21.72 -27.56
CA SER A 282 4.98 -21.58 -28.98
C SER A 282 6.44 -21.15 -29.15
N LEU A 283 6.98 -20.35 -28.23
CA LEU A 283 8.39 -19.97 -28.25
C LEU A 283 9.31 -21.15 -27.92
N ILE A 284 8.93 -21.96 -26.92
CA ILE A 284 9.69 -23.16 -26.53
C ILE A 284 9.61 -24.22 -27.63
N ASP A 285 8.44 -24.46 -28.19
CA ASP A 285 8.24 -25.42 -29.29
C ASP A 285 9.12 -25.06 -30.48
N ALA A 286 9.10 -23.80 -30.93
CA ALA A 286 9.95 -23.32 -32.01
C ALA A 286 11.46 -23.43 -31.70
N LEU A 287 11.87 -23.30 -30.43
CA LEU A 287 13.26 -23.51 -30.03
C LEU A 287 13.66 -24.99 -30.05
N VAL A 288 12.76 -25.88 -29.63
CA VAL A 288 13.00 -27.33 -29.62
C VAL A 288 13.11 -27.83 -31.06
N ASP A 289 12.26 -27.34 -31.95
CA ASP A 289 12.30 -27.67 -33.38
C ASP A 289 13.65 -27.26 -34.01
N ASP A 290 14.11 -26.01 -33.82
CA ASP A 290 15.42 -25.52 -34.29
C ASP A 290 16.59 -26.40 -33.80
N MET A 291 16.54 -26.83 -32.54
CA MET A 291 17.58 -27.66 -31.92
C MET A 291 17.54 -29.10 -32.45
N GLY A 292 16.34 -29.63 -32.70
CA GLY A 292 16.13 -30.93 -33.32
C GLY A 292 16.66 -30.99 -34.76
N GLU A 293 16.46 -29.92 -35.55
CA GLU A 293 17.05 -29.80 -36.90
C GLU A 293 18.58 -29.81 -36.86
N SER A 294 19.17 -29.29 -35.78
CA SER A 294 20.61 -29.31 -35.53
C SER A 294 21.12 -30.64 -34.94
N GLY A 295 20.24 -31.64 -34.79
CA GLY A 295 20.57 -32.96 -34.25
C GLY A 295 20.77 -33.00 -32.73
N GLN A 296 20.36 -31.97 -31.99
CA GLN A 296 20.49 -31.95 -30.54
C GLN A 296 19.34 -32.71 -29.86
N PRO A 297 19.62 -33.53 -28.83
CA PRO A 297 18.61 -34.35 -28.14
C PRO A 297 17.80 -33.53 -27.13
N VAL A 298 16.85 -32.72 -27.64
CA VAL A 298 15.98 -31.85 -26.84
C VAL A 298 14.52 -32.25 -27.02
N THR A 299 13.77 -32.33 -25.92
CA THR A 299 12.33 -32.66 -25.93
C THR A 299 11.55 -31.69 -25.05
N ALA A 300 10.36 -31.28 -25.47
CA ALA A 300 9.43 -30.52 -24.64
C ALA A 300 8.16 -31.33 -24.36
N ALA A 301 7.70 -31.31 -23.11
CA ALA A 301 6.43 -31.87 -22.73
C ALA A 301 5.28 -30.88 -23.06
N PRO A 302 4.10 -31.36 -23.49
CA PRO A 302 2.94 -30.49 -23.67
C PRO A 302 2.60 -29.79 -22.35
N GLY A 303 2.48 -28.47 -22.38
CA GLY A 303 2.14 -27.67 -21.21
C GLY A 303 0.88 -26.82 -21.40
N PRO A 304 0.37 -26.21 -20.32
CA PRO A 304 -0.76 -25.29 -20.40
C PRO A 304 -0.39 -24.02 -21.18
N ARG A 305 -1.39 -23.38 -21.80
CA ARG A 305 -1.20 -22.10 -22.49
C ARG A 305 -0.74 -21.02 -21.50
N ALA A 306 0.44 -20.45 -21.72
CA ALA A 306 1.06 -19.49 -20.83
C ALA A 306 1.41 -18.19 -21.58
N ILE A 307 0.63 -17.14 -21.34
CA ILE A 307 0.87 -15.82 -21.95
C ILE A 307 1.68 -14.96 -20.97
N VAL A 308 2.87 -14.55 -21.39
CA VAL A 308 3.76 -13.66 -20.63
C VAL A 308 3.96 -12.33 -21.36
N ARG A 309 4.36 -11.29 -20.63
CA ARG A 309 4.78 -10.00 -21.22
C ARG A 309 6.30 -9.97 -21.30
N GLY A 310 6.84 -9.83 -22.50
CA GLY A 310 8.29 -9.84 -22.67
C GLY A 310 8.78 -9.53 -24.07
N ASP A 311 10.10 -9.42 -24.17
CA ASP A 311 10.82 -9.36 -25.44
C ASP A 311 11.04 -10.80 -25.95
N SER A 312 10.46 -11.11 -27.12
CA SER A 312 10.53 -12.46 -27.70
C SER A 312 11.97 -12.92 -27.95
N GLY A 313 12.84 -12.01 -28.42
CA GLY A 313 14.24 -12.32 -28.69
C GLY A 313 15.03 -12.62 -27.41
N ALA A 314 14.80 -11.83 -26.36
CA ALA A 314 15.42 -12.03 -25.06
C ALA A 314 14.98 -13.35 -24.43
N LEU A 315 13.67 -13.63 -24.39
CA LEU A 315 13.18 -14.89 -23.84
C LEU A 315 13.68 -16.10 -24.66
N ARG A 316 13.69 -16.00 -25.99
CA ARG A 316 14.31 -17.02 -26.86
C ARG A 316 15.76 -17.28 -26.45
N ARG A 317 16.52 -16.22 -26.25
CA ARG A 317 17.94 -16.29 -25.85
C ARG A 317 18.12 -16.88 -24.45
N LEU A 318 17.23 -16.57 -23.50
CA LEU A 318 17.24 -17.16 -22.17
C LEU A 318 17.12 -18.69 -22.26
N PHE A 319 16.09 -19.19 -22.94
CA PHE A 319 15.87 -20.63 -23.04
C PHE A 319 16.95 -21.31 -23.91
N ALA A 320 17.39 -20.69 -25.00
CA ALA A 320 18.50 -21.22 -25.80
C ALA A 320 19.77 -21.40 -24.96
N ASN A 321 20.14 -20.43 -24.11
CA ASN A 321 21.31 -20.58 -23.22
C ASN A 321 21.15 -21.72 -22.21
N LEU A 322 19.94 -21.95 -21.69
CA LEU A 322 19.67 -23.05 -20.78
C LEU A 322 19.75 -24.41 -21.50
N ILE A 323 19.16 -24.50 -22.69
CA ILE A 323 19.16 -25.72 -23.51
C ILE A 323 20.59 -26.05 -23.96
N GLU A 324 21.33 -25.08 -24.51
CA GLU A 324 22.71 -25.27 -24.94
C GLU A 324 23.62 -25.69 -23.78
N ASN A 325 23.42 -25.13 -22.58
CA ASN A 325 24.15 -25.58 -21.39
C ASN A 325 23.77 -27.02 -21.02
N GLY A 326 22.48 -27.37 -21.02
CA GLY A 326 22.03 -28.72 -20.71
C GLY A 326 22.53 -29.77 -21.70
N VAL A 327 22.59 -29.45 -23.00
CA VAL A 327 23.16 -30.33 -24.05
C VAL A 327 24.69 -30.40 -23.96
N ARG A 328 25.36 -29.31 -23.54
CA ARG A 328 26.82 -29.29 -23.39
C ARG A 328 27.30 -30.11 -22.19
N TYR A 329 26.57 -30.08 -21.08
CA TYR A 329 26.99 -30.69 -19.81
C TYR A 329 26.26 -32.00 -19.48
N GLY A 330 25.16 -32.30 -20.17
CA GLY A 330 24.42 -33.56 -20.06
C GLY A 330 24.14 -34.18 -21.43
N ASP A 331 23.58 -35.39 -21.44
CA ASP A 331 23.37 -36.14 -22.68
C ASP A 331 22.12 -35.71 -23.45
N ARG A 332 21.08 -35.21 -22.75
CA ARG A 332 19.81 -34.77 -23.33
C ARG A 332 19.12 -33.76 -22.41
N VAL A 333 18.23 -32.96 -23.00
CA VAL A 333 17.45 -31.93 -22.29
C VAL A 333 15.96 -32.19 -22.41
N SER A 334 15.26 -32.09 -21.29
CA SER A 334 13.80 -32.16 -21.21
C SER A 334 13.24 -30.87 -20.65
N ILE A 335 12.29 -30.27 -21.36
CA ILE A 335 11.65 -29.01 -20.99
C ILE A 335 10.20 -29.28 -20.62
N GLY A 336 9.74 -28.69 -19.52
CA GLY A 336 8.33 -28.69 -19.13
C GLY A 336 7.95 -27.36 -18.51
N TRP A 337 6.65 -27.08 -18.48
CA TRP A 337 6.16 -25.90 -17.76
C TRP A 337 4.77 -26.13 -17.18
N ARG A 338 4.47 -25.37 -16.14
CA ARG A 338 3.20 -25.43 -15.40
C ARG A 338 2.83 -24.04 -14.90
N ILE A 339 1.55 -23.82 -14.64
CA ILE A 339 1.06 -22.55 -14.08
C ILE A 339 0.90 -22.71 -12.57
N GLU A 340 1.50 -21.80 -11.81
CA GLU A 340 1.34 -21.69 -10.37
C GLU A 340 0.77 -20.32 -10.02
N SER A 341 -0.51 -20.28 -9.63
CA SER A 341 -1.21 -19.04 -9.25
C SER A 341 -1.18 -17.93 -10.31
N ARG A 342 -0.15 -17.07 -10.30
CA ARG A 342 0.02 -15.92 -11.21
C ARG A 342 1.29 -16.01 -12.04
N ASP A 343 2.03 -17.10 -11.93
CA ASP A 343 3.33 -17.28 -12.56
C ASP A 343 3.32 -18.55 -13.40
N VAL A 344 4.13 -18.57 -14.45
CA VAL A 344 4.51 -19.78 -15.18
C VAL A 344 5.87 -20.22 -14.69
N VAL A 345 5.97 -21.50 -14.34
CA VAL A 345 7.21 -22.14 -13.89
C VAL A 345 7.66 -23.07 -15.00
N VAL A 346 8.77 -22.72 -15.65
CA VAL A 346 9.42 -23.52 -16.68
C VAL A 346 10.59 -24.27 -16.04
N THR A 347 10.69 -25.57 -16.30
CA THR A 347 11.80 -26.41 -15.86
C THR A 347 12.56 -26.91 -17.08
N VAL A 348 13.88 -26.73 -17.07
CA VAL A 348 14.82 -27.28 -18.04
C VAL A 348 15.69 -28.28 -17.29
N ASP A 349 15.44 -29.56 -17.52
CA ASP A 349 16.14 -30.69 -16.92
C ASP A 349 17.19 -31.25 -17.87
N ASP A 350 18.44 -31.35 -17.42
CA ASP A 350 19.47 -32.10 -18.12
C ASP A 350 19.63 -33.53 -17.58
N HIS A 351 20.33 -34.35 -18.35
CA HIS A 351 20.75 -35.69 -17.97
C HIS A 351 22.27 -35.73 -17.87
N GLY A 352 22.81 -34.87 -17.00
CA GLY A 352 24.23 -34.77 -16.71
C GLY A 352 24.59 -35.20 -15.28
N PRO A 353 25.85 -34.96 -14.85
CA PRO A 353 26.33 -35.32 -13.51
C PRO A 353 25.75 -34.45 -12.38
N GLY A 354 24.89 -33.48 -12.69
CA GLY A 354 24.39 -32.48 -11.76
C GLY A 354 25.42 -31.39 -11.44
N ILE A 355 25.14 -30.62 -10.40
CA ILE A 355 25.87 -29.41 -10.03
C ILE A 355 26.20 -29.44 -8.54
N ASP A 356 27.38 -28.96 -8.17
CA ASP A 356 27.73 -28.73 -6.77
C ASP A 356 26.88 -27.59 -6.19
N PRO A 357 26.04 -27.83 -5.16
CA PRO A 357 25.20 -26.81 -4.53
C PRO A 357 25.99 -25.59 -4.03
N ALA A 358 27.25 -25.77 -3.60
CA ALA A 358 28.09 -24.67 -3.12
C ALA A 358 28.59 -23.74 -4.25
N SER A 359 28.47 -24.17 -5.51
CA SER A 359 28.89 -23.41 -6.69
C SER A 359 27.75 -22.66 -7.36
N VAL A 360 26.49 -22.99 -7.06
CA VAL A 360 25.29 -22.50 -7.78
C VAL A 360 25.27 -20.98 -7.92
N GLU A 361 25.45 -20.25 -6.82
CA GLU A 361 25.36 -18.79 -6.86
C GLU A 361 26.48 -18.16 -7.71
N ARG A 362 27.68 -18.73 -7.66
CA ARG A 362 28.83 -18.28 -8.46
C ARG A 362 28.67 -18.59 -9.94
N LEU A 363 27.93 -19.65 -10.31
CA LEU A 363 27.71 -20.00 -11.72
C LEU A 363 26.87 -18.95 -12.47
N PHE A 364 26.13 -18.10 -11.75
CA PHE A 364 25.41 -16.98 -12.34
C PHE A 364 26.25 -15.71 -12.48
N GLU A 365 27.48 -15.68 -11.97
CA GLU A 365 28.39 -14.54 -12.13
C GLU A 365 28.98 -14.51 -13.56
N PRO A 366 29.08 -13.33 -14.19
CA PRO A 366 29.67 -13.21 -15.53
C PRO A 366 31.10 -13.75 -15.58
N PHE A 367 31.42 -14.49 -16.65
CA PHE A 367 32.74 -15.08 -16.93
C PHE A 367 33.18 -16.18 -15.95
N VAL A 368 32.34 -16.57 -15.00
CA VAL A 368 32.63 -17.70 -14.12
C VAL A 368 32.31 -19.00 -14.85
N ARG A 369 33.29 -19.90 -14.83
CA ARG A 369 33.15 -21.30 -15.27
C ARG A 369 33.30 -22.16 -14.01
N GLY A 370 32.53 -23.24 -13.87
CA GLY A 370 32.57 -24.12 -12.70
C GLY A 370 33.97 -24.65 -12.37
N ASP A 371 34.33 -25.81 -12.90
CA ASP A 371 35.64 -26.44 -12.64
C ASP A 371 36.58 -26.32 -13.85
N PRO A 372 37.68 -25.55 -13.78
CA PRO A 372 38.61 -25.35 -14.90
C PRO A 372 39.37 -26.63 -15.29
N SER A 373 39.43 -27.64 -14.42
CA SER A 373 40.17 -28.88 -14.65
C SER A 373 39.41 -29.89 -15.54
N ARG A 374 38.07 -29.93 -15.43
CA ARG A 374 37.18 -30.85 -16.17
C ARG A 374 36.73 -30.34 -17.54
N ASN A 375 36.82 -29.02 -17.79
CA ASN A 375 36.13 -28.35 -18.91
C ASN A 375 37.04 -27.79 -20.02
N ARG A 376 38.33 -28.16 -20.09
CA ARG A 376 39.20 -27.68 -21.19
C ARG A 376 38.73 -28.10 -22.59
N ALA A 377 37.87 -29.12 -22.70
CA ALA A 377 37.33 -29.61 -23.97
C ALA A 377 35.94 -29.04 -24.33
N THR A 378 35.20 -28.43 -23.39
CA THR A 378 33.75 -28.19 -23.56
C THR A 378 33.37 -26.78 -24.01
N GLY A 379 34.31 -25.83 -24.13
CA GLY A 379 34.16 -24.54 -24.85
C GLY A 379 32.98 -23.65 -24.41
N GLY A 380 33.20 -22.42 -23.93
CA GLY A 380 32.08 -21.62 -23.43
C GLY A 380 32.46 -20.36 -22.67
N THR A 381 31.70 -19.30 -22.92
CA THR A 381 32.06 -17.92 -22.56
C THR A 381 31.89 -17.57 -21.06
N GLY A 382 31.22 -18.43 -20.28
CA GLY A 382 30.84 -18.16 -18.88
C GLY A 382 29.77 -17.07 -18.75
N LEU A 383 29.14 -16.64 -19.84
CA LEU A 383 28.09 -15.60 -19.82
C LEU A 383 26.67 -16.18 -19.84
N GLY A 384 26.48 -17.46 -20.21
CA GLY A 384 25.16 -18.03 -20.46
C GLY A 384 24.20 -17.89 -19.28
N LEU A 385 24.60 -18.34 -18.10
CA LEU A 385 23.74 -18.25 -16.90
C LEU A 385 23.56 -16.81 -16.40
N ALA A 386 24.58 -15.96 -16.54
CA ALA A 386 24.45 -14.52 -16.24
C ALA A 386 23.41 -13.84 -17.17
N ILE A 387 23.39 -14.19 -18.46
CA ILE A 387 22.37 -13.75 -19.42
C ILE A 387 20.98 -14.23 -18.98
N VAL A 388 20.85 -15.50 -18.61
CA VAL A 388 19.58 -16.08 -18.14
C VAL A 388 19.05 -15.31 -16.93
N ARG A 389 19.89 -15.07 -15.91
CA ARG A 389 19.49 -14.33 -14.70
C ARG A 389 19.09 -12.89 -15.00
N SER A 390 19.87 -12.20 -15.85
CA SER A 390 19.57 -10.83 -16.28
C SER A 390 18.22 -10.75 -17.00
N ILE A 391 17.98 -11.65 -17.96
CA ILE A 391 16.73 -11.67 -18.73
C ILE A 391 15.54 -12.03 -17.84
N ALA A 392 15.65 -13.04 -16.96
CA ALA A 392 14.56 -13.40 -16.04
C ALA A 392 14.18 -12.22 -15.13
N GLY A 393 15.17 -11.57 -14.50
CA GLY A 393 14.93 -10.42 -13.62
C GLY A 393 14.33 -9.20 -14.33
N ARG A 394 14.70 -8.97 -15.60
CA ARG A 394 14.09 -7.93 -16.45
C ARG A 394 12.62 -8.20 -16.76
N HIS A 395 12.23 -9.47 -16.84
CA HIS A 395 10.84 -9.88 -17.04
C HIS A 395 10.03 -9.99 -15.73
N GLY A 396 10.59 -9.50 -14.61
CA GLY A 396 9.94 -9.57 -13.30
C GLY A 396 9.90 -10.97 -12.70
N GLY A 397 10.70 -11.88 -13.27
CA GLY A 397 10.83 -13.26 -12.85
C GLY A 397 12.12 -13.55 -12.10
N GLU A 398 12.34 -14.83 -11.86
CA GLU A 398 13.53 -15.36 -11.19
C GLU A 398 14.00 -16.65 -11.89
N VAL A 399 15.28 -16.95 -11.76
CA VAL A 399 15.84 -18.23 -12.17
C VAL A 399 16.60 -18.86 -11.01
N THR A 400 16.35 -20.14 -10.78
CA THR A 400 17.08 -20.95 -9.82
C THR A 400 17.69 -22.16 -10.51
N LEU A 401 18.71 -22.74 -9.88
CA LEU A 401 19.43 -23.88 -10.40
C LEU A 401 19.60 -24.88 -9.25
N GLU A 402 19.14 -26.10 -9.47
CA GLU A 402 19.15 -27.17 -8.47
C GLU A 402 19.52 -28.50 -9.12
N ASN A 403 19.70 -29.56 -8.32
CA ASN A 403 19.80 -30.92 -8.86
C ASN A 403 18.39 -31.50 -8.99
N GLY A 404 18.00 -31.83 -10.21
CA GLY A 404 16.80 -32.57 -10.55
C GLY A 404 16.98 -34.09 -10.42
N PRO A 405 15.99 -34.88 -10.86
CA PRO A 405 16.03 -36.34 -10.76
C PRO A 405 17.14 -37.00 -11.60
N THR A 406 17.53 -36.36 -12.71
CA THR A 406 18.42 -36.93 -13.73
C THR A 406 19.74 -36.19 -13.89
N GLY A 407 19.89 -35.01 -13.29
CA GLY A 407 20.99 -34.09 -13.54
C GLY A 407 20.70 -32.71 -12.97
N ALA A 408 21.17 -31.66 -13.62
CA ALA A 408 20.82 -30.29 -13.25
C ALA A 408 19.39 -29.93 -13.70
N ARG A 409 18.73 -29.08 -12.91
CA ARG A 409 17.46 -28.46 -13.23
C ARG A 409 17.59 -26.95 -13.12
N ALA A 410 17.37 -26.25 -14.23
CA ALA A 410 17.13 -24.82 -14.21
C ALA A 410 15.62 -24.57 -14.13
N GLN A 411 15.18 -23.78 -13.15
CA GLN A 411 13.79 -23.39 -12.99
C GLN A 411 13.65 -21.89 -13.23
N VAL A 412 12.81 -21.51 -14.19
CA VAL A 412 12.56 -20.12 -14.57
C VAL A 412 11.12 -19.79 -14.22
N ILE A 413 10.91 -18.78 -13.37
CA ILE A 413 9.60 -18.32 -12.92
C ILE A 413 9.34 -16.98 -13.61
N LEU A 414 8.25 -16.87 -14.37
CA LEU A 414 7.85 -15.62 -15.04
C LEU A 414 6.40 -15.26 -14.70
N PRO A 415 6.08 -13.98 -14.47
CA PRO A 415 4.71 -13.54 -14.22
C PRO A 415 3.83 -13.62 -15.47
N LEU A 416 2.58 -14.08 -15.31
CA LEU A 416 1.58 -14.12 -16.37
C LEU A 416 1.01 -12.71 -16.69
N ALA A 417 0.58 -12.53 -17.95
CA ALA A 417 0.30 -11.24 -18.62
C ALA A 417 -1.08 -10.59 -18.43
#